data_AF-A0A8J3Q5N3-F1
#
_entry.id   AF-A0A8J3Q5N3-F1
#
_cell.length_a   1.000
_cell.length_b   1.000
_cell.length_c   1.000
_cell.angle_alpha   90.00
_cell.angle_beta   90.00
_cell.angle_gamma   90.00
#
_symmetry.space_group_name_H-M   'P 1'
#
loop_
_entity.id
_entity.type
_entity.pdbx_description
1 polymer ?
#
loop_
_entity_poly.entity_id
_entity_poly.type
_entity_poly.pdbx_seq_one_letter_code
_entity_poly.pdbx_strand_id
1 'polypeptide(L)'
;MVLDELKFLATVEHALVVEALSVRCSLGHDLDAEEGGATSDAARDAASAASNLALSAMFRLKDINRLLIKANEDATLERATSITSQTAGAIALGPPDLAQLQQLLTRGHHIATAVDRRYERLRPAVTTDPVFDGDLLFNAHTLIVDDGPTHAASFAQLRDALGALTPAEFLRATRREAADRFELRLLEVSDRGYRLVLAALRGLFVPEDSVCGALRNLAVDAMEVLDHANRVLVSRGLLPPFTIR
;
A
#
# COMPACT_ATOMS: atom_id res chain seq x y z
N MET A 1 -11.14 4.76 -21.33
CA MET A 1 -10.87 6.21 -21.31
C MET A 1 -9.72 6.45 -20.32
N VAL A 2 -8.89 7.49 -20.45
CA VAL A 2 -7.70 7.67 -19.56
C VAL A 2 -8.07 7.76 -18.07
N LEU A 3 -9.21 8.38 -17.77
CA LEU A 3 -9.74 8.46 -16.40
C LEU A 3 -10.11 7.10 -15.82
N ASP A 4 -10.56 6.14 -16.64
CA ASP A 4 -10.86 4.78 -16.18
C ASP A 4 -9.59 4.04 -15.73
N GLU A 5 -8.48 4.23 -16.44
CA GLU A 5 -7.20 3.65 -16.05
C GLU A 5 -6.63 4.35 -14.82
N LEU A 6 -6.85 5.66 -14.64
CA LEU A 6 -6.51 6.36 -13.39
C LEU A 6 -7.33 5.85 -12.21
N LYS A 7 -8.65 5.65 -12.38
CA LYS A 7 -9.50 5.02 -11.36
C LYS A 7 -8.98 3.64 -11.01
N PHE A 8 -8.65 2.82 -12.02
CA PHE A 8 -8.07 1.50 -11.79
C PHE A 8 -6.73 1.60 -11.04
N LEU A 9 -5.82 2.50 -11.44
CA LEU A 9 -4.54 2.71 -10.75
C LEU A 9 -4.71 3.14 -9.30
N ALA A 10 -5.70 3.97 -8.95
CA ALA A 10 -5.99 4.26 -7.55
C ALA A 10 -6.34 2.98 -6.77
N THR A 11 -7.15 2.08 -7.34
CA THR A 11 -7.44 0.79 -6.67
C THR A 11 -6.18 -0.10 -6.55
N VAL A 12 -5.24 0.00 -7.49
CA VAL A 12 -3.96 -0.70 -7.45
C VAL A 12 -3.04 -0.09 -6.38
N GLU A 13 -2.87 1.23 -6.34
CA GLU A 13 -2.04 1.91 -5.33
C GLU A 13 -2.56 1.60 -3.92
N HIS A 14 -3.88 1.60 -3.72
CA HIS A 14 -4.45 1.16 -2.45
C HIS A 14 -4.10 -0.30 -2.12
N ALA A 15 -4.08 -1.19 -3.11
CA ALA A 15 -3.63 -2.56 -2.91
C ALA A 15 -2.13 -2.64 -2.57
N LEU A 16 -1.30 -1.79 -3.18
CA LEU A 16 0.13 -1.69 -2.88
C LEU A 16 0.40 -1.14 -1.48
N VAL A 17 -0.41 -0.19 -1.00
CA VAL A 17 -0.36 0.26 0.40
C VAL A 17 -0.53 -0.94 1.33
N VAL A 18 -1.54 -1.77 1.08
CA VAL A 18 -1.84 -2.94 1.91
C VAL A 18 -0.77 -4.02 1.77
N GLU A 19 -0.27 -4.28 0.57
CA GLU A 19 0.84 -5.22 0.33
C GLU A 19 2.09 -4.77 1.11
N ALA A 20 2.50 -3.51 0.95
CA ALA A 20 3.69 -2.96 1.58
C ALA A 20 3.57 -2.87 3.11
N LEU A 21 2.41 -2.47 3.65
CA LEU A 21 2.15 -2.52 5.09
C LEU A 21 2.20 -3.95 5.63
N SER A 22 1.66 -4.92 4.88
CA SER A 22 1.73 -6.32 5.29
C SER A 22 3.16 -6.85 5.29
N VAL A 23 3.99 -6.43 4.33
CA VAL A 23 5.43 -6.74 4.30
C VAL A 23 6.15 -6.05 5.46
N ARG A 24 5.92 -4.76 5.71
CA ARG A 24 6.46 -4.05 6.89
C ARG A 24 6.14 -4.80 8.18
N CYS A 25 4.89 -5.23 8.35
CA CYS A 25 4.47 -6.04 9.49
C CYS A 25 5.14 -7.41 9.52
N SER A 26 5.27 -8.10 8.39
CA SER A 26 5.93 -9.41 8.35
C SER A 26 7.41 -9.35 8.73
N LEU A 27 8.06 -8.20 8.53
CA LEU A 27 9.44 -7.92 8.90
C LEU A 27 9.62 -7.43 10.35
N GLY A 28 8.53 -7.19 11.09
CA GLY A 28 8.60 -6.75 12.48
C GLY A 28 9.14 -5.32 12.66
N HIS A 29 8.82 -4.40 11.75
CA HIS A 29 9.42 -3.05 11.69
C HIS A 29 9.38 -2.26 13.02
N ASP A 30 8.25 -2.27 13.72
CA ASP A 30 8.02 -1.44 14.92
C ASP A 30 8.31 -2.18 16.24
N LEU A 31 9.03 -3.30 16.14
CA LEU A 31 9.33 -4.15 17.27
C LEU A 31 10.83 -4.19 17.50
N ASP A 32 11.20 -4.21 18.76
CA ASP A 32 12.57 -4.56 19.15
C ASP A 32 12.80 -6.06 18.89
N ALA A 33 14.07 -6.47 18.78
CA ALA A 33 14.43 -7.86 18.50
C ALA A 33 13.83 -8.84 19.52
N GLU A 34 13.73 -8.44 20.80
CA GLU A 34 13.14 -9.24 21.88
C GLU A 34 11.62 -9.39 21.76
N GLU A 35 10.95 -8.44 21.09
CA GLU A 35 9.50 -8.43 20.87
C GLU A 35 9.10 -9.14 19.56
N GLY A 36 10.06 -9.71 18.82
CA GLY A 36 9.83 -10.33 17.52
C GLY A 36 10.18 -9.41 16.34
N GLY A 37 10.96 -8.36 16.56
CA GLY A 37 11.46 -7.47 15.50
C GLY A 37 12.63 -8.03 14.68
N ALA A 38 13.17 -7.18 13.82
CA ALA A 38 14.37 -7.47 13.04
C ALA A 38 15.60 -7.71 13.94
N THR A 39 16.34 -8.79 13.69
CA THR A 39 17.51 -9.19 14.51
C THR A 39 18.85 -8.85 13.86
N SER A 40 18.85 -8.27 12.66
CA SER A 40 20.03 -7.81 11.94
C SER A 40 19.76 -6.44 11.32
N ASP A 41 20.82 -5.69 11.05
CA ASP A 41 20.72 -4.37 10.43
C ASP A 41 20.08 -4.45 9.03
N ALA A 42 20.49 -5.44 8.23
CA ALA A 42 19.89 -5.72 6.92
C ALA A 42 18.36 -5.96 7.00
N ALA A 43 17.90 -6.72 7.99
CA ALA A 43 16.46 -6.94 8.18
C ALA A 43 15.73 -5.66 8.64
N ARG A 44 16.37 -4.80 9.44
CA ARG A 44 15.83 -3.51 9.87
C ARG A 44 15.75 -2.50 8.73
N ASP A 45 16.77 -2.48 7.87
CA ASP A 45 16.82 -1.66 6.66
C ASP A 45 15.74 -2.11 5.68
N ALA A 46 15.54 -3.43 5.51
CA ALA A 46 14.46 -3.98 4.71
C ALA A 46 13.08 -3.57 5.25
N ALA A 47 12.88 -3.63 6.57
CA ALA A 47 11.63 -3.20 7.20
C ALA A 47 11.36 -1.70 6.95
N SER A 48 12.40 -0.86 7.03
CA SER A 48 12.33 0.56 6.71
C SER A 48 12.02 0.80 5.23
N ALA A 49 12.63 0.05 4.32
CA ALA A 49 12.34 0.12 2.88
C ALA A 49 10.88 -0.27 2.58
N ALA A 50 10.34 -1.30 3.24
CA ALA A 50 8.93 -1.67 3.13
C ALA A 50 7.99 -0.57 3.64
N SER A 51 8.35 0.11 4.73
CA SER A 51 7.62 1.28 5.24
C SER A 51 7.59 2.42 4.20
N ASN A 52 8.74 2.72 3.59
CA ASN A 52 8.85 3.76 2.56
C ASN A 52 8.04 3.43 1.30
N LEU A 53 7.94 2.15 0.92
CA LEU A 53 7.06 1.69 -0.16
C LEU A 53 5.59 1.96 0.17
N ALA A 54 5.15 1.66 1.40
CA ALA A 54 3.78 1.95 1.82
C ALA A 54 3.46 3.45 1.78
N LEU A 55 4.35 4.29 2.32
CA LEU A 55 4.19 5.75 2.29
C LEU A 55 4.12 6.29 0.86
N SER A 56 5.00 5.81 -0.02
CA SER A 56 5.02 6.21 -1.43
C SER A 56 3.70 5.85 -2.13
N ALA A 57 3.19 4.64 -1.92
CA ALA A 57 1.89 4.22 -2.46
C ALA A 57 0.71 5.04 -1.88
N MET A 58 0.76 5.42 -0.59
CA MET A 58 -0.24 6.31 0.02
C MET A 58 -0.24 7.69 -0.63
N PHE A 59 0.95 8.25 -0.92
CA PHE A 59 1.05 9.53 -1.61
C PHE A 59 0.51 9.46 -3.04
N ARG A 60 0.88 8.43 -3.81
CA ARG A 60 0.31 8.22 -5.16
C ARG A 60 -1.20 8.06 -5.12
N LEU A 61 -1.74 7.25 -4.20
CA LEU A 61 -3.19 7.10 -4.02
C LEU A 61 -3.88 8.44 -3.76
N LYS A 62 -3.31 9.26 -2.87
CA LYS A 62 -3.81 10.62 -2.58
C LYS A 62 -3.76 11.51 -3.83
N ASP A 63 -2.67 11.48 -4.57
CA ASP A 63 -2.47 12.35 -5.73
C ASP A 63 -3.33 11.92 -6.94
N ILE A 64 -3.54 10.62 -7.17
CA ILE A 64 -4.51 10.12 -8.15
C ILE A 64 -5.93 10.58 -7.77
N ASN A 65 -6.34 10.40 -6.51
CA ASN A 65 -7.69 10.80 -6.09
C ASN A 65 -7.92 12.31 -6.22
N ARG A 66 -6.90 13.12 -5.92
CA ARG A 66 -6.97 14.57 -6.16
C ARG A 66 -7.09 14.90 -7.64
N LEU A 67 -6.38 14.18 -8.51
CA LEU A 67 -6.48 14.35 -9.95
C LEU A 67 -7.88 13.99 -10.46
N LEU A 68 -8.45 12.87 -9.98
CA LEU A 68 -9.82 12.45 -10.31
C LEU A 68 -10.85 13.50 -9.89
N ILE A 69 -10.80 14.00 -8.66
CA ILE A 69 -11.71 15.03 -8.17
C ILE A 69 -11.62 16.30 -9.03
N LYS A 70 -10.40 16.75 -9.36
CA LYS A 70 -10.20 17.91 -10.24
C LYS A 70 -10.75 17.69 -11.65
N ALA A 71 -10.79 16.45 -12.12
CA ALA A 71 -11.40 16.05 -13.39
C ALA A 71 -12.92 15.83 -13.28
N ASN A 72 -13.56 16.22 -12.17
CA ASN A 72 -14.97 15.99 -11.85
C ASN A 72 -15.37 14.50 -11.79
N GLU A 73 -14.43 13.65 -11.38
CA GLU A 73 -14.67 12.24 -11.09
C GLU A 73 -14.67 11.99 -9.59
N ASP A 74 -15.40 10.95 -9.16
CA ASP A 74 -15.37 10.51 -7.77
C ASP A 74 -14.00 9.92 -7.40
N ALA A 75 -13.54 10.21 -6.19
CA ALA A 75 -12.41 9.51 -5.60
C ALA A 75 -12.74 8.03 -5.38
N THR A 76 -11.74 7.16 -5.57
CA THR A 76 -11.84 5.74 -5.27
C THR A 76 -10.88 5.32 -4.16
N LEU A 77 -11.47 4.65 -3.18
CA LEU A 77 -10.76 3.94 -2.10
C LEU A 77 -11.11 2.44 -2.13
N GLU A 78 -11.59 1.95 -3.27
CA GLU A 78 -11.66 0.53 -3.53
C GLU A 78 -10.25 -0.06 -3.64
N ARG A 79 -10.15 -1.39 -3.76
CA ARG A 79 -8.87 -2.08 -3.83
C ARG A 79 -8.91 -3.14 -4.91
N ALA A 80 -7.95 -3.07 -5.82
CA ALA A 80 -7.76 -4.09 -6.83
C ALA A 80 -7.44 -5.43 -6.16
N THR A 81 -8.06 -6.50 -6.66
CA THR A 81 -7.76 -7.87 -6.21
C THR A 81 -6.66 -8.52 -7.04
N SER A 82 -6.33 -7.95 -8.21
CA SER A 82 -5.26 -8.43 -9.06
C SER A 82 -4.75 -7.36 -10.02
N ILE A 83 -3.54 -7.58 -10.55
CA ILE A 83 -2.96 -6.83 -11.67
C ILE A 83 -2.43 -7.79 -12.72
N THR A 84 -2.70 -7.50 -13.99
CA THR A 84 -2.16 -8.28 -15.11
C THR A 84 -0.70 -7.94 -15.35
N SER A 85 0.15 -8.97 -15.34
CA SER A 85 1.52 -8.95 -15.85
C SER A 85 1.58 -9.68 -17.19
N GLN A 86 2.33 -9.12 -18.14
CA GLN A 86 2.58 -9.76 -19.44
C GLN A 86 3.41 -11.05 -19.32
N THR A 87 4.23 -11.16 -18.27
CA THR A 87 5.17 -12.29 -18.10
C THR A 87 4.67 -13.32 -17.10
N ALA A 88 3.83 -12.93 -16.13
CA ALA A 88 3.39 -13.78 -15.04
C ALA A 88 1.86 -14.02 -15.00
N GLY A 89 1.11 -13.49 -15.98
CA GLY A 89 -0.35 -13.55 -15.96
C GLY A 89 -0.95 -12.63 -14.89
N ALA A 90 -2.14 -12.96 -14.38
CA ALA A 90 -2.78 -12.19 -13.32
C ALA A 90 -2.08 -12.45 -11.97
N ILE A 91 -1.59 -11.37 -11.34
CA ILE A 91 -0.96 -11.41 -10.03
C ILE A 91 -2.01 -10.96 -9.01
N ALA A 92 -2.38 -11.82 -8.07
CA ALA A 92 -3.26 -11.46 -6.97
C ALA A 92 -2.64 -10.32 -6.15
N LEU A 93 -3.44 -9.37 -5.68
CA LEU A 93 -3.04 -8.24 -4.84
C LEU A 93 -3.79 -8.27 -3.51
N GLY A 94 -3.15 -7.76 -2.46
CA GLY A 94 -3.74 -7.65 -1.13
C GLY A 94 -2.78 -8.17 -0.06
N PRO A 95 -3.26 -8.45 1.15
CA PRO A 95 -2.41 -8.99 2.21
C PRO A 95 -1.80 -10.35 1.79
N PRO A 96 -0.47 -10.48 1.64
CA PRO A 96 0.18 -11.69 1.15
C PRO A 96 0.09 -12.84 2.17
N ASP A 97 -0.18 -14.05 1.71
CA ASP A 97 -0.04 -15.25 2.56
C ASP A 97 1.43 -15.64 2.78
N LEU A 98 1.67 -16.71 3.56
CA LEU A 98 3.03 -17.19 3.84
C LEU A 98 3.78 -17.59 2.56
N ALA A 99 3.13 -18.27 1.62
CA ALA A 99 3.78 -18.71 0.38
C ALA A 99 4.19 -17.50 -0.47
N GLN A 100 3.34 -16.48 -0.51
CA GLN A 100 3.63 -15.21 -1.19
C GLN A 100 4.76 -14.43 -0.51
N LEU A 101 4.82 -14.42 0.83
CA LEU A 101 5.91 -13.80 1.59
C LEU A 101 7.25 -14.55 1.40
N GLN A 102 7.21 -15.87 1.30
CA GLN A 102 8.41 -16.66 0.96
C GLN A 102 8.94 -16.34 -0.44
N GLN A 103 8.07 -15.85 -1.33
CA GLN A 103 8.42 -15.40 -2.68
C GLN A 103 8.50 -13.87 -2.80
N LEU A 104 8.65 -13.14 -1.69
CA LEU A 104 8.56 -11.68 -1.63
C LEU A 104 9.34 -10.97 -2.74
N LEU A 105 10.62 -11.33 -2.95
CA LEU A 105 11.48 -10.68 -3.94
C LEU A 105 10.97 -10.86 -5.37
N THR A 106 10.66 -12.10 -5.75
CA THR A 106 10.14 -12.41 -7.10
C THR A 106 8.77 -11.79 -7.32
N ARG A 107 7.87 -11.95 -6.35
CA ARG A 107 6.50 -11.42 -6.42
C ARG A 107 6.50 -9.90 -6.48
N GLY A 108 7.22 -9.24 -5.59
CA GLY A 108 7.28 -7.78 -5.52
C GLY A 108 7.90 -7.16 -6.78
N HIS A 109 8.93 -7.78 -7.36
CA HIS A 109 9.48 -7.36 -8.65
C HIS A 109 8.44 -7.43 -9.78
N HIS A 110 7.67 -8.53 -9.84
CA HIS A 110 6.62 -8.68 -10.84
C HIS A 110 5.48 -7.66 -10.66
N ILE A 111 5.05 -7.40 -9.43
CA ILE A 111 4.05 -6.37 -9.12
C ILE A 111 4.57 -5.01 -9.56
N ALA A 112 5.74 -4.60 -9.06
CA ALA A 112 6.33 -3.29 -9.35
C ALA A 112 6.48 -3.04 -10.86
N THR A 113 7.00 -4.02 -11.60
CA THR A 113 7.14 -3.93 -13.06
C THR A 113 5.79 -3.85 -13.78
N ALA A 114 4.77 -4.57 -13.29
CA ALA A 114 3.43 -4.53 -13.89
C ALA A 114 2.76 -3.16 -13.69
N VAL A 115 2.99 -2.53 -12.53
CA VAL A 115 2.46 -1.19 -12.21
C VAL A 115 3.19 -0.12 -13.02
N ASP A 116 4.52 -0.12 -13.05
CA ASP A 116 5.29 0.85 -13.86
C ASP A 116 4.88 0.81 -15.33
N ARG A 117 4.64 -0.37 -15.89
CA ARG A 117 4.13 -0.53 -17.27
C ARG A 117 2.74 0.05 -17.50
N ARG A 118 1.90 0.17 -16.46
CA ARG A 118 0.60 0.86 -16.59
C ARG A 118 0.80 2.36 -16.67
N TYR A 119 1.62 2.93 -15.78
CA TYR A 119 1.99 4.34 -15.85
C TYR A 119 2.64 4.71 -17.18
N GLU A 120 3.60 3.91 -17.65
CA GLU A 120 4.24 4.14 -18.96
C GLU A 120 3.25 4.16 -20.13
N ARG A 121 2.20 3.32 -20.08
CA ARG A 121 1.14 3.33 -21.10
C ARG A 121 0.26 4.57 -21.03
N LEU A 122 0.15 5.21 -19.88
CA LEU A 122 -0.59 6.46 -19.70
C LEU A 122 0.20 7.70 -20.13
N ARG A 123 1.54 7.65 -20.13
CA ARG A 123 2.38 8.83 -20.42
C ARG A 123 2.03 9.55 -21.72
N PRO A 124 1.77 8.89 -22.87
CA PRO A 124 1.38 9.60 -24.09
C PRO A 124 0.08 10.41 -23.89
N ALA A 125 -0.89 9.84 -23.18
CA ALA A 125 -2.19 10.45 -22.95
C ALA A 125 -2.10 11.76 -22.15
N VAL A 126 -1.10 11.92 -21.28
CA VAL A 126 -0.88 13.18 -20.53
C VAL A 126 -0.79 14.38 -21.47
N THR A 127 -0.18 14.21 -22.64
CA THR A 127 0.00 15.31 -23.61
C THR A 127 -1.02 15.33 -24.74
N THR A 128 -1.74 14.22 -24.96
CA THR A 128 -2.63 14.07 -26.13
C THR A 128 -4.12 14.05 -25.77
N ASP A 129 -4.48 13.67 -24.54
CA ASP A 129 -5.87 13.63 -24.11
C ASP A 129 -6.32 15.02 -23.61
N PRO A 130 -7.37 15.61 -24.20
CA PRO A 130 -7.81 16.97 -23.87
C PRO A 130 -8.34 17.10 -22.43
N VAL A 131 -8.57 15.99 -21.71
CA VAL A 131 -8.93 16.05 -20.28
C VAL A 131 -7.82 16.67 -19.43
N PHE A 132 -6.57 16.59 -19.88
CA PHE A 132 -5.43 17.18 -19.20
C PHE A 132 -5.13 18.56 -19.78
N ASP A 133 -5.70 19.59 -19.17
CA ASP A 133 -5.45 21.00 -19.49
C ASP A 133 -5.12 21.80 -18.21
N GLY A 134 -4.39 22.91 -18.36
CA GLY A 134 -4.04 23.83 -17.27
C GLY A 134 -3.43 23.12 -16.05
N ASP A 135 -4.05 23.33 -14.89
CA ASP A 135 -3.61 22.71 -13.63
C ASP A 135 -3.71 21.18 -13.64
N LEU A 136 -4.68 20.59 -14.35
CA LEU A 136 -4.81 19.14 -14.47
C LEU A 136 -3.62 18.56 -15.23
N LEU A 137 -3.19 19.22 -16.30
CA LEU A 137 -2.00 18.82 -17.08
C LEU A 137 -0.74 18.82 -16.21
N PHE A 138 -0.50 19.91 -15.46
CA PHE A 138 0.66 19.99 -14.57
C PHE A 138 0.67 18.86 -13.53
N ASN A 139 -0.47 18.62 -12.86
CA ASN A 139 -0.56 17.57 -11.85
C ASN A 139 -0.46 16.16 -12.45
N ALA A 140 -1.06 15.93 -13.62
CA ALA A 140 -0.96 14.68 -14.35
C ALA A 140 0.48 14.40 -14.81
N HIS A 141 1.22 15.42 -15.25
CA HIS A 141 2.62 15.28 -15.62
C HIS A 141 3.46 14.79 -14.44
N THR A 142 3.41 15.49 -13.30
CA THR A 142 4.15 15.10 -12.09
C THR A 142 3.82 13.66 -11.68
N LEU A 143 2.54 13.33 -11.59
CA LEU A 143 2.10 12.02 -11.10
C LEU A 143 2.42 10.86 -12.07
N ILE A 144 2.18 11.04 -13.36
CA ILE A 144 2.21 9.94 -14.34
C ILE A 144 3.59 9.84 -15.02
N VAL A 145 4.22 10.98 -15.31
CA VAL A 145 5.48 11.05 -16.06
C VAL A 145 6.67 11.00 -15.12
N ASP A 146 6.66 11.83 -14.07
CA ASP A 146 7.84 11.99 -13.20
C ASP A 146 7.86 10.91 -12.10
N ASP A 147 6.73 10.74 -11.39
CA ASP A 147 6.64 9.84 -10.24
C ASP A 147 6.10 8.43 -10.56
N GLY A 148 5.38 8.28 -11.68
CA GLY A 148 4.65 7.07 -12.05
C GLY A 148 5.52 5.80 -12.18
N PRO A 149 6.57 5.79 -13.01
CA PRO A 149 7.35 4.58 -13.31
C PRO A 149 8.50 4.33 -12.32
N THR A 150 8.28 4.59 -11.02
CA THR A 150 9.32 4.47 -9.97
C THR A 150 9.16 3.26 -9.06
N HIS A 151 8.17 2.39 -9.26
CA HIS A 151 7.88 1.26 -8.37
C HIS A 151 9.02 0.24 -8.35
N ALA A 152 9.55 -0.13 -9.51
CA ALA A 152 10.63 -1.11 -9.60
C ALA A 152 11.92 -0.58 -8.97
N ALA A 153 12.20 0.72 -9.13
CA ALA A 153 13.34 1.38 -8.50
C ALA A 153 13.20 1.44 -6.97
N SER A 154 12.03 1.80 -6.46
CA SER A 154 11.77 1.79 -5.02
C SER A 154 11.82 0.36 -4.44
N PHE A 155 11.28 -0.63 -5.16
CA PHE A 155 11.33 -2.03 -4.73
C PHE A 155 12.77 -2.60 -4.72
N ALA A 156 13.63 -2.12 -5.63
CA ALA A 156 15.04 -2.51 -5.64
C ALA A 156 15.73 -2.17 -4.31
N GLN A 157 15.36 -1.08 -3.62
CA GLN A 157 15.91 -0.75 -2.30
C GLN A 157 15.59 -1.82 -1.25
N LEU A 158 14.35 -2.34 -1.23
CA LEU A 158 13.97 -3.44 -0.36
C LEU A 158 14.75 -4.72 -0.68
N ARG A 159 14.88 -5.04 -1.98
CA ARG A 159 15.66 -6.20 -2.44
C ARG A 159 17.12 -6.09 -2.01
N ASP A 160 17.72 -4.93 -2.22
CA ASP A 160 19.14 -4.71 -1.95
C ASP A 160 19.41 -4.73 -0.44
N ALA A 161 18.48 -4.20 0.39
CA ALA A 161 18.54 -4.31 1.85
C ALA A 161 18.43 -5.76 2.36
N LEU A 162 17.55 -6.57 1.76
CA LEU A 162 17.44 -7.99 2.09
C LEU A 162 18.68 -8.78 1.65
N GLY A 163 19.34 -8.38 0.57
CA GLY A 163 20.59 -8.98 0.09
C GLY A 163 20.46 -10.50 -0.10
N ALA A 164 21.28 -11.27 0.62
CA ALA A 164 21.29 -12.73 0.56
C ALA A 164 20.43 -13.41 1.65
N LEU A 165 19.69 -12.64 2.47
CA LEU A 165 18.86 -13.20 3.53
C LEU A 165 17.75 -14.08 2.94
N THR A 166 17.58 -15.24 3.54
CA THR A 166 16.47 -16.15 3.28
C THR A 166 15.21 -15.68 4.02
N PRO A 167 14.00 -16.06 3.56
CA PRO A 167 12.76 -15.72 4.25
C PRO A 167 12.72 -16.10 5.73
N ALA A 168 13.36 -17.21 6.13
CA ALA A 168 13.42 -17.62 7.53
C ALA A 168 14.23 -16.63 8.41
N GLU A 169 15.20 -15.93 7.81
CA GLU A 169 16.06 -14.99 8.53
C GLU A 169 15.37 -13.64 8.76
N PHE A 170 14.49 -13.21 7.84
CA PHE A 170 13.86 -11.89 7.91
C PHE A 170 12.36 -11.90 8.26
N LEU A 171 11.63 -12.99 8.03
CA LEU A 171 10.21 -13.05 8.40
C LEU A 171 10.03 -13.25 9.90
N ARG A 172 9.10 -12.50 10.47
CA ARG A 172 8.78 -12.44 11.89
C ARG A 172 7.31 -12.70 12.18
N ALA A 173 6.41 -12.11 11.38
CA ALA A 173 4.98 -12.39 11.44
C ALA A 173 4.49 -12.97 10.12
N THR A 174 3.79 -14.10 10.18
CA THR A 174 3.34 -14.84 8.99
C THR A 174 1.97 -15.49 9.14
N ARG A 175 1.49 -15.68 10.37
CA ARG A 175 0.21 -16.32 10.62
C ARG A 175 -0.93 -15.36 10.29
N ARG A 176 -2.03 -15.92 9.76
CA ARG A 176 -3.29 -15.18 9.54
C ARG A 176 -4.42 -15.67 10.42
N GLU A 177 -4.28 -16.87 10.98
CA GLU A 177 -5.28 -17.49 11.83
C GLU A 177 -4.91 -17.34 13.30
N ALA A 178 -5.90 -16.93 14.10
CA ALA A 178 -5.79 -16.81 15.53
C ALA A 178 -5.66 -18.20 16.19
N ALA A 179 -4.75 -18.32 17.15
CA ALA A 179 -4.61 -19.51 17.98
C ALA A 179 -5.59 -19.51 19.17
N ASP A 180 -6.07 -18.33 19.57
CA ASP A 180 -6.93 -18.16 20.74
C ASP A 180 -7.93 -17.00 20.56
N ARG A 181 -8.81 -16.82 21.56
CA ARG A 181 -9.85 -15.78 21.56
C ARG A 181 -9.29 -14.37 21.62
N PHE A 182 -8.13 -14.18 22.25
CA PHE A 182 -7.50 -12.87 22.37
C PHE A 182 -6.94 -12.43 21.01
N GLU A 183 -6.20 -13.31 20.32
CA GLU A 183 -5.72 -13.10 18.96
C GLU A 183 -6.86 -12.81 17.98
N LEU A 184 -7.98 -13.55 18.09
CA LEU A 184 -9.16 -13.28 17.28
C LEU A 184 -9.69 -11.86 17.47
N ARG A 185 -9.80 -11.40 18.73
CA ARG A 185 -10.23 -10.04 19.04
C ARG A 185 -9.25 -8.98 18.54
N LEU A 186 -7.95 -9.25 18.60
CA LEU A 186 -6.94 -8.33 18.05
C LEU A 186 -7.08 -8.19 16.53
N LEU A 187 -7.29 -9.30 15.81
CA LEU A 187 -7.56 -9.27 14.36
C LEU A 187 -8.81 -8.44 14.07
N GLU A 188 -9.89 -8.61 14.84
CA GLU A 188 -11.12 -7.82 14.68
C GLU A 188 -10.91 -6.33 14.95
N VAL A 189 -10.10 -5.96 15.97
CA VAL A 189 -9.80 -4.57 16.30
C VAL A 189 -8.95 -3.93 15.21
N SER A 190 -7.90 -4.61 14.74
CA SER A 190 -7.07 -4.14 13.62
C SER A 190 -7.93 -3.91 12.37
N ASP A 191 -8.79 -4.87 12.03
CA ASP A 191 -9.65 -4.75 10.85
C ASP A 191 -10.66 -3.59 10.96
N ARG A 192 -11.26 -3.39 12.14
CA ARG A 192 -12.14 -2.23 12.40
C ARG A 192 -11.38 -0.91 12.32
N GLY A 193 -10.15 -0.86 12.84
CA GLY A 193 -9.28 0.31 12.75
C GLY A 193 -9.01 0.68 11.29
N TYR A 194 -8.64 -0.29 10.46
CA TYR A 194 -8.46 -0.08 9.03
C TYR A 194 -9.72 0.43 8.34
N ARG A 195 -10.89 -0.14 8.64
CA ARG A 195 -12.17 0.35 8.08
C ARG A 195 -12.51 1.76 8.54
N LEU A 196 -12.19 2.14 9.77
CA LEU A 196 -12.36 3.50 10.27
C LEU A 196 -11.44 4.49 9.53
N VAL A 197 -10.17 4.12 9.28
CA VAL A 197 -9.26 4.92 8.45
C VAL A 197 -9.87 5.15 7.06
N LEU A 198 -10.34 4.09 6.39
CA LEU A 198 -10.97 4.22 5.07
C LEU A 198 -12.22 5.10 5.11
N ALA A 199 -13.07 4.96 6.14
CA ALA A 199 -14.27 5.79 6.29
C ALA A 199 -13.92 7.27 6.48
N ALA A 200 -12.91 7.59 7.29
CA ALA A 200 -12.44 8.96 7.49
C ALA A 200 -11.81 9.54 6.22
N LEU A 201 -11.00 8.75 5.50
CA LEU A 201 -10.40 9.16 4.23
C LEU A 201 -11.46 9.43 3.14
N ARG A 202 -12.53 8.63 3.06
CA ARG A 202 -13.65 8.91 2.13
C ARG A 202 -14.24 10.30 2.36
N GLY A 203 -14.43 10.68 3.62
CA GLY A 203 -14.94 12.00 3.98
C GLY A 203 -13.98 13.14 3.60
N LEU A 204 -12.67 12.89 3.57
CA LEU A 204 -11.65 13.88 3.16
C LEU A 204 -11.59 14.12 1.64
N PHE A 205 -12.15 13.22 0.84
CA PHE A 205 -12.23 13.37 -0.62
C PHE A 205 -13.54 14.00 -1.10
N VAL A 206 -14.46 14.36 -0.19
CA VAL A 206 -15.69 15.09 -0.53
C VAL A 206 -15.37 16.59 -0.67
N PRO A 207 -15.75 17.25 -1.78
CA PRO A 207 -15.49 18.67 -1.98
C PRO A 207 -16.46 19.56 -1.17
N GLU A 208 -16.28 19.72 0.15
CA GLU A 208 -16.99 20.75 0.96
C GLU A 208 -16.16 21.33 2.13
N ASP A 209 -16.43 22.61 2.43
CA ASP A 209 -15.51 23.57 3.11
C ASP A 209 -15.43 23.55 4.65
N SER A 210 -16.08 22.64 5.39
CA SER A 210 -16.16 22.80 6.87
C SER A 210 -15.86 21.60 7.75
N VAL A 211 -15.76 20.37 7.20
CA VAL A 211 -15.61 19.14 8.02
C VAL A 211 -14.20 18.51 7.92
N CYS A 212 -13.35 19.05 7.03
CA CYS A 212 -12.03 18.48 6.72
C CYS A 212 -11.08 18.38 7.92
N GLY A 213 -11.12 19.33 8.86
CA GLY A 213 -10.25 19.31 10.04
C GLY A 213 -10.55 18.16 11.00
N ALA A 214 -11.83 17.96 11.34
CA ALA A 214 -12.24 16.91 12.26
C ALA A 214 -12.04 15.50 11.66
N LEU A 215 -12.34 15.34 10.36
CA LEU A 215 -12.12 14.08 9.66
C LEU A 215 -10.64 13.74 9.50
N ARG A 216 -9.78 14.75 9.33
CA ARG A 216 -8.33 14.54 9.30
C ARG A 216 -7.82 14.05 10.65
N ASN A 217 -8.24 14.67 11.74
CA ASN A 217 -7.85 14.21 13.08
C ASN A 217 -8.36 12.80 13.34
N LEU A 218 -9.62 12.51 12.98
CA LEU A 218 -10.17 11.16 13.09
C LEU A 218 -9.37 10.12 12.28
N ALA A 219 -8.92 10.47 11.07
CA ALA A 219 -8.10 9.57 10.27
C ALA A 219 -6.75 9.29 10.94
N VAL A 220 -6.10 10.31 11.51
CA VAL A 220 -4.83 10.17 12.25
C VAL A 220 -5.02 9.29 13.49
N ASP A 221 -6.02 9.58 14.32
CA ASP A 221 -6.32 8.80 15.52
C ASP A 221 -6.62 7.33 15.17
N ALA A 222 -7.36 7.10 14.09
CA ALA A 222 -7.66 5.75 13.59
C ALA A 222 -6.40 5.02 13.10
N MET A 223 -5.47 5.74 12.45
CA MET A 223 -4.17 5.18 12.04
C MET A 223 -3.31 4.82 13.25
N GLU A 224 -3.29 5.64 14.30
CA GLU A 224 -2.56 5.34 15.53
C GLU A 224 -3.11 4.10 16.24
N VAL A 225 -4.44 3.99 16.37
CA VAL A 225 -5.10 2.80 16.93
C VAL A 225 -4.79 1.55 16.10
N LEU A 226 -4.85 1.68 14.77
CA LEU A 226 -4.50 0.59 13.86
C LEU A 226 -3.04 0.16 14.01
N ASP A 227 -2.10 1.09 14.07
CA ASP A 227 -0.68 0.81 14.22
C ASP A 227 -0.38 0.12 15.56
N HIS A 228 -0.99 0.58 16.66
CA HIS A 228 -0.88 -0.09 17.96
C HIS A 228 -1.43 -1.52 17.94
N ALA A 229 -2.62 -1.73 17.36
CA ALA A 229 -3.20 -3.07 17.23
C ALA A 229 -2.31 -3.99 16.38
N ASN A 230 -1.75 -3.46 15.28
CA ASN A 230 -0.86 -4.18 14.40
C ASN A 230 0.44 -4.55 15.09
N ARG A 231 1.03 -3.64 15.88
CA ARG A 231 2.23 -3.93 16.67
C ARG A 231 2.03 -5.13 17.59
N VAL A 232 0.88 -5.17 18.30
CA VAL A 232 0.55 -6.30 19.18
C VAL A 232 0.33 -7.59 18.38
N LEU A 233 -0.36 -7.54 17.23
CA LEU A 233 -0.52 -8.71 16.35
C LEU A 233 0.85 -9.26 15.89
N VAL A 234 1.72 -8.39 15.40
CA VAL A 234 3.02 -8.77 14.87
C VAL A 234 3.92 -9.36 15.95
N SER A 235 3.89 -8.82 17.18
CA SER A 235 4.64 -9.39 18.31
C SER A 235 4.23 -10.84 18.66
N ARG A 236 3.02 -11.24 18.22
CA ARG A 236 2.50 -12.60 18.36
C ARG A 236 2.66 -13.42 17.08
N GLY A 237 3.34 -12.90 16.07
CA GLY A 237 3.56 -13.55 14.78
C GLY A 237 2.35 -13.52 13.83
N LEU A 238 1.36 -12.66 14.09
CA LEU A 238 0.17 -12.48 13.26
C LEU A 238 0.31 -11.30 12.31
N LEU A 239 -0.23 -11.46 11.10
CA LEU A 239 -0.36 -10.39 10.13
C LEU A 239 -1.72 -9.69 10.27
N PRO A 240 -1.77 -8.36 10.14
CA PRO A 240 -3.02 -7.64 10.05
C PRO A 240 -3.87 -8.12 8.87
N PRO A 241 -5.20 -8.14 9.02
CA PRO A 241 -6.10 -8.71 8.00
C PRO A 241 -6.41 -7.72 6.87
N PHE A 242 -6.46 -6.41 7.15
CA PHE A 242 -6.78 -5.34 6.20
C PHE A 242 -7.95 -5.68 5.26
N THR A 243 -9.10 -6.13 5.78
CA THR A 243 -10.26 -6.45 4.94
C THR A 243 -11.09 -5.20 4.63
N ILE A 244 -11.78 -5.22 3.48
CA ILE A 244 -12.64 -4.10 3.02
C ILE A 244 -14.14 -4.44 3.21
N ARG A 245 -14.47 -5.58 3.82
CA ARG A 245 -15.85 -6.07 3.95
C ARG A 245 -16.70 -5.26 4.94
#